data_AF-A0A432SFX3-F1
#
_entry.id   AF-A0A432SFX3-F1
#
_cell.length_a   1.000
_cell.length_b   1.000
_cell.length_c   1.000
_cell.angle_alpha   90.00
_cell.angle_beta   90.00
_cell.angle_gamma   90.00
#
_symmetry.space_group_name_H-M   'P 1'
#
loop_
_entity.id
_entity.type
_entity.pdbx_description
1 polymer ?
#
loop_
_entity_poly.entity_id
_entity_poly.type
_entity_poly.pdbx_seq_one_letter_code
_entity_poly.pdbx_strand_id
1 'polypeptide(L)'
;MSDKSNELKTPHNKKRKAPPKSNGELNYKNQVKQMFSSWFKEHNRVGYVMTKQDIVKNIITKLTSKQENSLEIAIKELNKDGYIEVREDGLTLILTQKGVNDFKKMSF
;
A
#
# COMPACT_ATOMS: atom_id res chain seq x y z
N MET A 1 39.91 6.71 58.31
CA MET A 1 38.51 6.40 57.95
C MET A 1 38.20 7.30 56.77
N SER A 2 38.32 6.84 55.52
CA SER A 2 37.29 6.10 54.75
C SER A 2 35.97 6.87 54.81
N ASP A 3 35.45 7.52 53.75
CA ASP A 3 35.27 7.01 52.39
C ASP A 3 35.23 8.10 51.31
N LYS A 4 35.67 7.68 50.12
CA LYS A 4 35.45 8.32 48.82
C LYS A 4 34.00 8.09 48.40
N SER A 5 33.29 9.15 48.01
CA SER A 5 32.07 9.03 47.19
C SER A 5 32.18 9.93 45.97
N ASN A 6 32.36 9.25 44.85
CA ASN A 6 32.52 9.73 43.49
C ASN A 6 31.10 9.93 42.90
N GLU A 7 30.65 11.17 42.66
CA GLU A 7 29.38 11.41 41.96
C GLU A 7 29.57 11.19 40.45
N LEU A 8 29.36 9.94 40.02
CA LEU A 8 29.30 9.55 38.63
C LEU A 8 27.84 9.61 38.14
N LYS A 9 27.59 10.55 37.23
CA LYS A 9 26.65 10.52 36.08
C LYS A 9 25.44 9.57 36.19
N THR A 10 24.23 10.13 36.16
CA THR A 10 23.10 9.48 35.49
C THR A 10 22.57 10.33 34.34
N PRO A 11 22.61 9.83 33.10
CA PRO A 11 22.11 10.55 31.95
C PRO A 11 20.58 10.60 32.00
N HIS A 12 20.05 11.76 31.62
CA HIS A 12 18.65 12.02 31.30
C HIS A 12 18.01 10.78 30.67
N ASN A 13 17.06 10.18 31.38
CA ASN A 13 16.26 9.06 30.91
C ASN A 13 15.33 9.56 29.79
N LYS A 14 15.90 9.77 28.59
CA LYS A 14 15.15 9.93 27.36
C LYS A 14 14.52 8.56 27.10
N LYS A 15 13.33 8.33 27.68
CA LYS A 15 12.40 7.30 27.22
C LYS A 15 12.33 7.46 25.71
N ARG A 16 13.02 6.59 24.97
CA ARG A 16 12.91 6.50 23.51
C ARG A 16 11.47 6.07 23.28
N LYS A 17 10.57 7.05 23.06
CA LYS A 17 9.28 6.76 22.44
C LYS A 17 9.65 6.09 21.12
N ALA A 18 9.29 4.81 20.97
CA ALA A 18 9.32 4.17 19.68
C ALA A 18 8.60 5.11 18.69
N PRO A 19 9.11 5.27 17.45
CA PRO A 19 8.40 6.06 16.46
C PRO A 19 6.95 5.52 16.39
N PRO A 20 5.93 6.39 16.36
CA PRO A 20 4.56 5.93 16.27
C PRO A 20 4.47 4.95 15.10
N LYS A 21 3.86 3.77 15.32
CA LYS A 21 3.63 2.76 14.27
C LYS A 21 3.16 3.50 13.03
N SER A 22 4.04 3.58 12.05
CA SER A 22 3.98 4.63 11.04
C SER A 22 2.72 4.48 10.20
N ASN A 23 2.10 5.60 9.85
CA ASN A 23 1.12 5.77 8.77
C ASN A 23 1.60 5.24 7.39
N GLY A 24 2.78 4.61 7.31
CA GLY A 24 3.38 4.08 6.09
C GLY A 24 2.52 3.00 5.42
N GLU A 25 1.88 2.11 6.18
CA GLU A 25 1.04 1.05 5.59
C GLU A 25 -0.22 1.63 4.89
N LEU A 26 -0.82 2.66 5.48
CA LEU A 26 -1.91 3.41 4.85
C LEU A 26 -1.44 4.14 3.59
N ASN A 27 -0.23 4.70 3.63
CA ASN A 27 0.39 5.38 2.49
C ASN A 27 0.67 4.41 1.33
N TYR A 28 1.20 3.22 1.61
CA TYR A 28 1.50 2.22 0.59
C TYR A 28 0.24 1.65 -0.05
N LYS A 29 -0.81 1.40 0.75
CA LYS A 29 -2.11 1.00 0.20
C LYS A 29 -2.67 2.04 -0.76
N ASN A 30 -2.63 3.32 -0.38
CA ASN A 30 -3.12 4.42 -1.22
C ASN A 30 -2.28 4.58 -2.49
N GLN A 31 -0.96 4.42 -2.40
CA GLN A 31 -0.08 4.40 -3.58
C GLN A 31 -0.45 3.26 -4.53
N VAL A 32 -0.66 2.04 -4.02
CA VAL A 32 -1.08 0.92 -4.88
C VAL A 32 -2.41 1.22 -5.57
N LYS A 33 -3.41 1.77 -4.85
CA LYS A 33 -4.68 2.19 -5.44
C LYS A 33 -4.51 3.28 -6.51
N GLN A 34 -3.62 4.25 -6.27
CA GLN A 34 -3.26 5.27 -7.26
C GLN A 34 -2.69 4.63 -8.52
N MET A 35 -1.78 3.67 -8.37
CA MET A 35 -1.15 3.01 -9.52
C MET A 35 -2.16 2.21 -10.35
N PHE A 36 -3.08 1.48 -9.69
CA PHE A 36 -4.18 0.81 -10.39
C PHE A 36 -5.08 1.82 -11.11
N SER A 37 -5.49 2.90 -10.43
CA SER A 37 -6.31 3.95 -11.02
C SER A 37 -5.64 4.58 -12.23
N SER A 38 -4.35 4.93 -12.15
CA SER A 38 -3.59 5.49 -13.28
C SER A 38 -3.55 4.53 -14.47
N TRP A 39 -3.26 3.25 -14.24
CA TRP A 39 -3.23 2.28 -15.32
C TRP A 39 -4.60 2.07 -15.98
N PHE A 40 -5.67 1.99 -15.19
CA PHE A 40 -7.03 1.87 -15.72
C PHE A 40 -7.57 3.17 -16.35
N LYS A 41 -7.02 4.34 -15.98
CA LYS A 41 -7.31 5.60 -16.68
C LYS A 41 -6.76 5.57 -18.11
N GLU A 42 -5.57 5.00 -18.29
CA GLU A 42 -4.97 4.78 -19.61
C GLU A 42 -5.71 3.67 -20.40
N HIS A 43 -6.23 2.66 -19.68
CA HIS A 43 -6.94 1.52 -20.26
C HIS A 43 -8.42 1.48 -19.83
N ASN A 44 -9.15 2.54 -20.17
CA ASN A 44 -10.46 2.87 -19.59
C ASN A 44 -11.67 2.13 -20.17
N ARG A 45 -11.47 0.88 -20.61
CA ARG A 45 -12.54 0.04 -21.18
C ARG A 45 -13.08 -0.94 -20.14
N VAL A 46 -14.40 -1.10 -20.09
CA VAL A 46 -15.03 -2.13 -19.26
C VAL A 46 -14.55 -3.51 -19.68
N GLY A 47 -14.23 -4.37 -18.72
CA GLY A 47 -13.69 -5.70 -18.96
C GLY A 47 -12.21 -5.70 -19.33
N TYR A 48 -11.52 -4.55 -19.30
CA TYR A 48 -10.07 -4.52 -19.53
C TYR A 48 -9.35 -5.32 -18.44
N VAL A 49 -8.41 -6.15 -18.88
CA VAL A 49 -7.73 -7.11 -18.02
C VAL A 49 -6.33 -6.59 -17.71
N MET A 50 -6.02 -6.40 -16.44
CA MET A 50 -4.66 -6.25 -15.94
C MET A 50 -4.17 -7.64 -15.53
N THR A 51 -3.20 -8.17 -16.26
CA THR A 51 -2.67 -9.51 -15.97
C THR A 51 -1.67 -9.48 -14.82
N LYS A 52 -1.35 -10.65 -14.27
CA LYS A 52 -0.24 -10.80 -13.31
C LYS A 52 1.05 -10.16 -13.81
N GLN A 53 1.37 -10.27 -15.10
CA GLN A 53 2.58 -9.68 -15.67
C GLN A 53 2.52 -8.14 -15.64
N ASP A 54 1.36 -7.55 -15.91
CA ASP A 54 1.15 -6.11 -15.82
C ASP A 54 1.25 -5.62 -14.37
N ILE A 55 0.68 -6.36 -13.41
CA ILE A 55 0.84 -6.05 -11.98
C ILE A 55 2.31 -6.12 -11.60
N VAL A 56 3.01 -7.19 -11.99
CA VAL A 56 4.43 -7.33 -11.67
C VAL A 56 5.22 -6.15 -12.24
N LYS A 57 5.03 -5.86 -13.54
CA LYS A 57 5.79 -4.84 -14.27
C LYS A 57 5.48 -3.42 -13.83
N ASN A 58 4.22 -3.10 -13.55
CA ASN A 58 3.77 -1.73 -13.27
C ASN A 58 3.68 -1.44 -11.78
N ILE A 59 3.32 -2.44 -10.97
CA ILE A 59 3.07 -2.31 -9.53
C ILE A 59 4.24 -2.91 -8.72
N ILE A 60 4.49 -4.22 -8.81
CA ILE A 60 5.42 -4.92 -7.90
C ILE A 60 6.87 -4.49 -8.11
N THR A 61 7.31 -4.16 -9.34
CA THR A 61 8.65 -3.58 -9.60
C THR A 61 8.91 -2.29 -8.81
N LYS A 62 7.85 -1.59 -8.43
CA LYS A 62 7.92 -0.35 -7.64
C LYS A 62 7.62 -0.60 -6.15
N LEU A 63 7.30 -1.83 -5.77
CA LEU A 63 7.04 -2.23 -4.39
C LEU A 63 8.24 -2.98 -3.80
N THR A 64 8.53 -2.72 -2.53
CA THR A 64 9.44 -3.50 -1.69
C THR A 64 8.69 -4.69 -1.10
N SER A 65 9.38 -5.75 -0.71
CA SER A 65 8.81 -6.96 -0.08
C SER A 65 7.94 -6.68 1.16
N LYS A 66 8.10 -5.51 1.80
CA LYS A 66 7.25 -5.04 2.92
C LYS A 66 5.86 -4.58 2.49
N GLN A 67 5.62 -4.36 1.20
CA GLN A 67 4.39 -3.78 0.66
C GLN A 67 3.52 -4.80 -0.08
N GLU A 68 3.93 -6.07 -0.16
CA GLU A 68 3.13 -7.15 -0.75
C GLU A 68 1.79 -7.32 -0.01
N ASN A 69 1.81 -7.23 1.32
CA ASN A 69 0.58 -7.25 2.11
C ASN A 69 -0.33 -6.05 1.79
N SER A 70 0.25 -4.87 1.56
CA SER A 70 -0.51 -3.67 1.17
C SER A 70 -1.12 -3.80 -0.23
N LEU A 71 -0.45 -4.50 -1.15
CA LEU A 71 -0.98 -4.81 -2.48
C LEU A 71 -2.20 -5.71 -2.39
N GLU A 72 -2.11 -6.81 -1.64
CA GLU A 72 -3.21 -7.74 -1.46
C GLU A 72 -4.43 -7.05 -0.81
N ILE A 73 -4.19 -6.25 0.23
CA ILE A 73 -5.24 -5.47 0.90
C ILE A 73 -5.88 -4.48 -0.08
N ALA A 74 -5.09 -3.78 -0.90
CA ALA A 74 -5.61 -2.84 -1.89
C ALA A 74 -6.49 -3.53 -2.94
N ILE A 75 -6.07 -4.69 -3.47
CA ILE A 75 -6.84 -5.49 -4.42
C ILE A 75 -8.16 -5.95 -3.79
N LYS A 76 -8.11 -6.48 -2.56
CA LYS A 76 -9.32 -6.91 -1.84
C LYS A 76 -10.30 -5.77 -1.60
N GLU A 77 -9.81 -4.58 -1.21
CA GLU A 77 -10.66 -3.40 -1.04
C GLU A 77 -11.28 -2.94 -2.38
N LEU A 78 -10.49 -2.86 -3.46
CA LEU A 78 -11.00 -2.47 -4.77
C LEU A 78 -12.04 -3.46 -5.31
N ASN A 79 -11.86 -4.76 -5.05
CA ASN A 79 -12.83 -5.80 -5.39
C ASN A 79 -14.11 -5.69 -4.55
N LYS A 80 -13.95 -5.54 -3.23
CA LYS A 80 -15.07 -5.36 -2.30
C LYS A 80 -15.92 -4.12 -2.65
N ASP A 81 -15.28 -3.05 -3.06
CA ASP A 81 -15.93 -1.80 -3.46
C ASP A 81 -16.49 -1.86 -4.90
N GLY A 82 -16.28 -2.99 -5.60
CA GLY A 82 -16.81 -3.27 -6.94
C GLY A 82 -16.10 -2.54 -8.08
N TYR A 83 -14.92 -1.95 -7.87
CA TYR A 83 -14.15 -1.27 -8.92
C TYR A 83 -13.47 -2.25 -9.88
N ILE A 84 -13.08 -3.41 -9.36
CA ILE A 84 -12.44 -4.48 -10.11
C ILE A 84 -13.08 -5.82 -9.75
N GLU A 85 -12.95 -6.80 -10.62
CA GLU A 85 -13.16 -8.21 -10.31
C GLU A 85 -11.82 -8.92 -10.29
N VAL A 86 -11.64 -9.87 -9.37
CA VAL A 86 -10.42 -10.67 -9.27
C VAL A 86 -10.74 -12.07 -9.78
N ARG A 87 -9.94 -12.57 -10.74
CA ARG A 87 -10.06 -13.95 -11.22
C ARG A 87 -9.56 -14.94 -10.15
N GLU A 88 -9.84 -16.22 -10.36
CA GLU A 88 -9.47 -17.31 -9.43
C GLU A 88 -7.96 -17.40 -9.15
N ASP A 89 -7.13 -16.86 -10.05
CA ASP A 89 -5.67 -16.80 -9.88
C ASP A 89 -5.20 -15.75 -8.85
N GLY A 90 -6.12 -14.91 -8.34
CA GLY A 90 -5.85 -13.87 -7.35
C GLY A 90 -5.04 -12.67 -7.85
N LEU A 91 -4.62 -12.67 -9.12
CA LEU A 91 -3.65 -11.71 -9.67
C LEU A 91 -4.04 -11.19 -11.05
N THR A 92 -5.12 -11.70 -11.65
CA THR A 92 -5.72 -11.11 -12.82
C THR A 92 -6.91 -10.25 -12.40
N LEU A 93 -6.82 -8.95 -12.69
CA LEU A 93 -7.82 -7.95 -12.29
C LEU A 93 -8.58 -7.49 -13.53
N ILE A 94 -9.91 -7.46 -13.44
CA ILE A 94 -10.79 -7.04 -14.52
C ILE A 94 -11.48 -5.74 -14.11
N LEU A 95 -11.40 -4.73 -14.97
CA LEU A 95 -12.06 -3.46 -14.71
C LEU A 95 -13.57 -3.58 -14.86
N THR A 96 -14.33 -3.21 -13.83
CA THR A 96 -15.79 -3.19 -13.90
C THR A 96 -16.30 -1.88 -14.50
N GLN A 97 -17.60 -1.84 -14.84
CA GLN A 97 -18.26 -0.60 -15.26
C GLN A 97 -18.15 0.50 -14.18
N LYS A 98 -18.27 0.12 -12.90
CA LYS A 98 -18.10 1.05 -11.77
C LYS A 98 -16.68 1.59 -11.73
N GLY A 99 -15.67 0.74 -11.88
CA GLY A 99 -14.26 1.12 -11.99
C GLY A 99 -14.02 2.17 -13.07
N VAL A 100 -14.51 1.94 -14.29
CA VAL A 100 -14.38 2.91 -15.41
C VAL A 100 -14.97 4.28 -15.06
N ASN A 101 -16.15 4.29 -14.42
CA ASN A 101 -16.87 5.52 -14.12
C ASN A 101 -16.22 6.33 -13.00
N ASP A 102 -15.72 5.62 -11.97
CA ASP A 102 -15.27 6.24 -10.73
C ASP A 102 -13.77 6.50 -10.74
N PHE A 103 -12.94 5.68 -11.37
CA PHE A 103 -11.50 5.94 -11.46
C PHE A 103 -11.22 7.26 -12.20
N LYS A 104 -12.03 7.63 -13.19
CA LYS A 104 -11.95 8.95 -13.84
C LYS A 104 -12.13 10.12 -12.87
N LYS A 105 -12.88 9.91 -11.78
CA LYS A 105 -13.21 10.93 -10.78
C LYS A 105 -12.32 10.85 -9.54
N MET A 106 -11.66 9.71 -9.31
CA MET A 106 -10.75 9.52 -8.18
C MET A 106 -9.44 10.29 -8.38
N SER A 107 -9.24 11.29 -7.51
CA SER A 107 -7.95 11.84 -7.12
C SER A 107 -7.67 11.34 -5.69
N PHE A 108 -6.72 10.41 -5.56
CA PHE A 108 -6.22 9.95 -4.26
C PHE A 108 -5.08 10.84 -3.81
#